data_AF-A0A942VFS3-F1
#
_entry.id   AF-A0A942VFS3-F1
#
_cell.length_a   1.000
_cell.length_b   1.000
_cell.length_c   1.000
_cell.angle_alpha   90.00
_cell.angle_beta   90.00
_cell.angle_gamma   90.00
#
_symmetry.space_group_name_H-M   'P 1'
#
loop_
_entity.id
_entity.type
_entity.pdbx_description
1 polymer ?
#
loop_
_entity_poly.entity_id
_entity_poly.type
_entity_poly.pdbx_seq_one_letter_code
_entity_poly.pdbx_strand_id
1 'polypeptide(L)'
;MLDAEKLKELQAKNIICEQEFVEQKHNLFNRIMRHENNPKAKNGIIYILLAWFVGTIGLHNFYAGYYWRGTVQLFLTLVSWLFMFIPLLFVAIWVLLELLFINKSAEGIPFTGNRRVILLLRVLAVVMLGVAFSYSNIVVYDTMTIDV
;
A
#
# COMPACT_ATOMS: atom_id res chain seq x y z
N MET A 1 4.37 -13.61 28.56
CA MET A 1 4.97 -14.39 27.45
C MET A 1 6.32 -14.94 27.92
N LEU A 2 6.88 -15.96 27.28
CA LEU A 2 8.24 -16.43 27.57
C LEU A 2 9.21 -15.65 26.68
N ASP A 3 10.09 -14.86 27.27
CA ASP A 3 11.05 -13.98 26.62
C ASP A 3 12.47 -14.22 27.17
N ALA A 4 13.48 -13.59 26.55
CA ALA A 4 14.87 -13.85 26.87
C ALA A 4 15.24 -13.50 28.32
N GLU A 5 14.59 -12.49 28.89
CA GLU A 5 14.78 -12.08 30.28
C GLU A 5 14.20 -13.11 31.25
N LYS A 6 12.98 -13.59 31.01
CA LYS A 6 12.36 -14.62 31.83
C LYS A 6 13.10 -15.95 31.79
N LEU A 7 13.71 -16.30 30.65
CA LEU A 7 14.59 -17.48 30.57
C LEU A 7 15.82 -17.36 31.47
N LYS A 8 16.47 -16.18 31.48
CA LYS A 8 17.62 -15.91 32.35
C LYS A 8 17.23 -15.92 33.82
N GLU A 9 16.04 -15.40 34.16
CA GLU A 9 15.52 -15.44 35.52
C GLU A 9 15.26 -16.88 36.00
N LEU A 10 14.66 -17.72 35.16
CA LEU A 10 14.41 -19.13 35.47
C LEU A 10 15.71 -19.92 35.66
N GLN A 11 16.72 -19.66 34.84
CA GLN A 11 18.06 -20.23 34.98
C GLN A 11 18.73 -19.76 36.28
N ALA A 12 18.68 -18.46 36.59
CA ALA A 12 19.27 -17.89 37.81
C ALA A 12 18.62 -18.41 39.09
N LYS A 13 17.34 -18.76 39.05
CA LYS A 13 16.60 -19.39 40.16
C LYS A 13 16.82 -20.90 40.27
N ASN A 14 17.66 -21.50 39.42
CA ASN A 14 17.87 -22.96 39.33
C ASN A 14 16.56 -23.75 39.12
N ILE A 15 15.55 -23.13 38.49
CA ILE A 15 14.24 -23.75 38.22
C ILE A 15 14.33 -24.68 37.01
N ILE A 16 15.16 -24.32 36.03
CA ILE A 16 15.40 -25.08 34.80
C ILE A 16 16.87 -25.45 34.70
N CYS A 17 17.17 -26.61 34.11
CA CYS A 17 18.55 -27.04 33.90
C CYS A 17 19.19 -26.36 32.68
N GLU A 18 20.53 -26.41 32.57
CA GLU A 18 21.25 -25.79 31.44
C GLU A 18 20.78 -26.32 30.08
N GLN A 19 20.47 -27.62 29.99
CA GLN A 19 19.99 -28.23 28.75
C GLN A 19 18.60 -27.68 28.35
N GLU A 20 17.66 -27.61 29.29
CA GLU A 20 16.33 -27.04 29.05
C GLU A 20 16.40 -25.54 28.71
N PHE A 21 17.30 -24.79 29.36
CA PHE A 21 17.53 -23.38 29.06
C PHE A 21 18.00 -23.18 27.61
N VAL A 22 18.97 -23.97 27.15
CA VAL A 22 19.48 -23.91 25.77
C VAL A 22 18.37 -24.24 24.76
N GLU A 23 17.56 -25.26 25.02
CA GLU A 23 16.44 -25.64 24.15
C GLU A 23 15.37 -24.55 24.08
N GLN A 24 14.93 -24.02 25.22
CA GLN A 24 13.90 -22.97 25.25
C GLN A 24 14.39 -21.68 24.57
N LYS A 25 15.68 -21.34 24.74
CA LYS A 25 16.31 -20.22 24.04
C LYS A 25 16.34 -20.44 22.53
N HIS A 26 16.68 -21.64 22.07
CA HIS A 26 16.65 -22.00 20.64
C HIS A 26 15.23 -21.92 20.07
N ASN A 27 14.24 -22.47 20.78
CA ASN A 27 12.83 -22.39 20.38
C ASN A 27 12.30 -20.97 20.39
N LEU A 28 12.70 -20.13 21.35
CA LEU A 28 12.39 -18.70 21.37
C LEU A 28 12.99 -17.99 20.16
N PHE A 29 14.27 -18.21 19.88
CA PHE A 29 14.94 -17.64 18.72
C PHE A 29 14.25 -18.03 17.41
N ASN A 30 13.94 -19.32 17.22
CA ASN A 30 13.22 -19.80 16.04
C ASN A 30 11.81 -19.17 15.91
N ARG A 31 11.10 -18.97 17.03
CA ARG A 31 9.80 -18.27 17.03
C ARG A 31 9.96 -16.80 16.65
N ILE A 32 10.95 -16.10 17.18
CA ILE A 32 11.24 -14.69 16.85
C ILE A 32 11.57 -14.56 15.37
N MET A 33 12.50 -15.39 14.86
CA MET A 33 12.89 -15.38 13.45
C MET A 33 11.71 -15.71 12.53
N ARG A 34 10.87 -16.68 12.90
CA ARG A 34 9.65 -17.01 12.14
C ARG A 34 8.65 -15.85 12.12
N HIS A 35 8.46 -15.16 13.25
CA HIS A 35 7.57 -14.00 13.33
C HIS A 35 8.10 -12.81 12.54
N GLU A 36 9.41 -12.58 12.57
CA GLU A 36 10.06 -11.50 11.83
C GLU A 36 9.99 -11.73 10.32
N ASN A 37 10.23 -12.98 9.89
CA ASN A 37 10.15 -13.37 8.49
C ASN A 37 8.72 -13.60 8.00
N ASN A 38 7.70 -13.47 8.86
CA ASN A 38 6.31 -13.60 8.43
C ASN A 38 5.85 -12.28 7.82
N PRO A 39 5.53 -12.25 6.51
CA PRO A 39 5.18 -11.02 5.85
C PRO A 39 3.94 -10.36 6.49
N LYS A 40 4.07 -9.07 6.82
CA LYS A 40 3.04 -8.33 7.56
C LYS A 40 1.98 -7.80 6.62
N ALA A 41 0.72 -8.00 6.99
CA ALA A 41 -0.40 -7.47 6.22
C ALA A 41 -0.39 -5.94 6.25
N LYS A 42 -0.50 -5.33 5.05
CA LYS A 42 -0.44 -3.88 4.85
C LYS A 42 -1.82 -3.26 5.01
N ASN A 43 -1.90 -1.99 5.41
CA ASN A 43 -3.17 -1.29 5.63
C ASN A 43 -3.74 -0.78 4.31
N GLY A 44 -4.95 -1.23 3.97
CA GLY A 44 -5.64 -0.90 2.72
C GLY A 44 -6.11 0.55 2.66
N ILE A 45 -6.42 1.17 3.80
CA ILE A 45 -6.78 2.60 3.84
C ILE A 45 -5.56 3.44 3.40
N ILE A 46 -4.38 3.13 3.92
CA ILE A 46 -3.12 3.80 3.53
C ILE A 46 -2.87 3.60 2.03
N TYR A 47 -3.01 2.36 1.52
CA TYR A 47 -2.86 2.08 0.10
C TYR A 47 -3.77 2.95 -0.78
N ILE A 48 -5.06 3.05 -0.45
CA ILE A 48 -6.03 3.86 -1.21
C ILE A 48 -5.71 5.35 -1.13
N LEU A 49 -5.31 5.87 0.03
CA LEU A 49 -4.93 7.27 0.17
C LEU A 49 -3.69 7.60 -0.67
N LEU A 50 -2.68 6.73 -0.67
CA LEU A 50 -1.51 6.89 -1.55
C LEU A 50 -1.91 6.85 -3.03
N ALA A 51 -2.76 5.89 -3.42
CA ALA A 51 -3.20 5.74 -4.81
C ALA A 51 -3.99 6.96 -5.28
N TRP A 52 -4.73 7.61 -4.39
CA TRP A 52 -5.53 8.78 -4.74
C TRP A 52 -4.70 10.06 -4.85
N PHE A 53 -3.90 10.39 -3.84
CA PHE A 53 -3.21 11.69 -3.81
C PHE A 53 -1.90 11.71 -4.61
N VAL A 54 -1.21 10.57 -4.69
CA VAL A 54 0.13 10.47 -5.30
C VAL A 54 0.22 9.26 -6.25
N GLY A 55 -0.92 8.81 -6.76
CA GLY A 55 -0.99 7.56 -7.52
C GLY A 55 -0.24 7.61 -8.84
N THR A 56 -0.25 8.74 -9.56
CA THR A 56 0.47 8.86 -10.84
C THR A 56 1.98 8.69 -10.67
N ILE A 57 2.53 8.92 -9.48
CA ILE A 57 3.94 8.67 -9.17
C ILE A 57 4.20 7.17 -8.88
N GLY A 58 3.17 6.42 -8.48
CA GLY A 58 3.25 4.98 -8.21
C GLY A 58 3.59 4.58 -6.77
N LEU A 59 3.53 5.52 -5.81
CA LEU A 59 3.89 5.27 -4.41
C LEU A 59 3.05 4.18 -3.72
N HIS A 60 1.78 4.04 -4.08
CA HIS A 60 0.91 2.97 -3.58
C HIS A 60 1.41 1.59 -4.00
N ASN A 61 2.02 1.46 -5.18
CA ASN A 61 2.61 0.21 -5.65
C ASN A 61 3.89 -0.14 -4.90
N PHE A 62 4.76 0.84 -4.63
CA PHE A 62 5.91 0.65 -3.74
C PHE A 62 5.45 0.22 -2.34
N TYR A 63 4.43 0.89 -1.79
CA TYR A 63 3.83 0.51 -0.52
C TYR A 63 3.34 -0.94 -0.52
N ALA A 64 2.62 -1.37 -1.55
CA ALA A 64 2.07 -2.72 -1.69
C ALA A 64 3.11 -3.80 -2.06
N GLY A 65 4.36 -3.42 -2.34
CA GLY A 65 5.44 -4.33 -2.77
C GLY A 65 5.44 -4.63 -4.28
N TYR A 66 4.59 -3.98 -5.08
CA TYR A 66 4.60 -4.07 -6.53
C TYR A 66 5.70 -3.18 -7.14
N TYR A 67 6.95 -3.40 -6.75
CA TYR A 67 8.08 -2.54 -7.09
C TYR A 67 8.21 -2.29 -8.59
N TRP A 68 8.07 -3.32 -9.43
CA TRP A 68 8.15 -3.16 -10.88
C TRP A 68 7.04 -2.26 -11.45
N ARG A 69 5.81 -2.41 -10.95
CA ARG A 69 4.69 -1.55 -11.39
C ARG A 69 4.92 -0.10 -10.97
N GLY A 70 5.35 0.12 -9.73
CA GLY A 70 5.69 1.44 -9.20
C GLY A 70 6.81 2.10 -10.00
N THR A 71 7.88 1.37 -10.32
CA THR A 71 9.00 1.86 -11.12
C THR A 71 8.57 2.24 -12.54
N VAL A 72 7.74 1.41 -13.19
CA VAL A 72 7.20 1.72 -14.52
C VAL A 72 6.31 2.96 -14.48
N GLN A 73 5.41 3.08 -13.49
CA GLN A 73 4.57 4.27 -13.34
C GLN A 73 5.42 5.53 -13.10
N LEU A 74 6.40 5.46 -12.21
CA LEU A 74 7.31 6.58 -11.93
C LEU A 74 8.06 7.01 -13.20
N PHE A 75 8.63 6.04 -13.92
CA PHE A 75 9.34 6.31 -15.16
C PHE A 75 8.44 6.97 -16.21
N LEU A 76 7.26 6.39 -16.48
CA LEU A 76 6.30 6.93 -17.44
C LEU A 76 5.86 8.35 -17.07
N THR A 77 5.62 8.60 -15.78
CA THR A 77 5.24 9.93 -15.29
C THR A 77 6.36 10.95 -15.51
N LEU A 78 7.62 10.60 -15.21
CA LEU A 78 8.77 11.50 -15.41
C LEU A 78 9.07 11.79 -16.88
N VAL A 79 8.93 10.80 -17.77
CA VAL A 79 9.21 11.01 -19.22
C VAL A 79 8.00 11.53 -20.00
N SER A 80 6.80 11.56 -19.40
CA SER A 80 5.55 11.89 -20.08
C SER A 80 5.56 13.23 -20.81
N TRP A 81 6.25 14.24 -20.25
CA TRP A 81 6.39 15.57 -20.84
C TRP A 81 7.05 15.56 -22.24
N LEU A 82 7.95 14.61 -22.52
CA LEU A 82 8.58 14.44 -23.85
C LEU A 82 7.59 13.97 -24.92
N PHE A 83 6.45 13.40 -24.47
CA PHE A 83 5.43 12.80 -25.31
C PHE A 83 4.07 13.50 -25.15
N MET A 84 4.09 14.82 -24.95
CA MET A 84 2.88 15.65 -24.78
C MET A 84 1.94 15.13 -23.67
N PHE A 85 2.50 14.59 -22.60
CA PHE A 85 1.78 14.01 -21.45
C PHE A 85 0.85 12.84 -21.78
N ILE A 86 0.88 12.28 -22.99
CA ILE A 86 0.07 11.12 -23.36
C ILE A 86 0.32 9.92 -22.44
N PRO A 87 1.57 9.55 -22.08
CA PRO A 87 1.82 8.47 -21.12
C PRO A 87 1.17 8.69 -19.76
N LEU A 88 1.03 9.95 -19.33
CA LEU A 88 0.43 10.29 -18.04
C LEU A 88 -1.06 9.94 -18.00
N LEU A 89 -1.77 10.05 -19.14
CA LEU A 89 -3.17 9.63 -19.25
C LEU A 89 -3.32 8.11 -19.06
N PHE A 90 -2.42 7.32 -19.66
CA PHE A 90 -2.38 5.86 -19.45
C PHE A 90 -2.12 5.51 -17.99
N VAL A 91 -1.16 6.20 -17.35
CA VAL A 91 -0.87 6.01 -15.92
C VAL A 91 -2.08 6.38 -15.06
N ALA A 92 -2.80 7.46 -15.36
CA ALA A 92 -3.99 7.87 -14.61
C ALA A 92 -5.09 6.79 -14.64
N ILE A 93 -5.34 6.18 -15.81
CA ILE A 93 -6.29 5.06 -15.94
C ILE A 93 -5.78 3.84 -15.15
N TRP A 94 -4.50 3.50 -15.28
CA TRP A 94 -3.89 2.40 -14.53
C TRP A 94 -4.09 2.58 -13.01
N VAL A 95 -3.76 3.77 -12.49
CA VAL A 95 -3.93 4.11 -11.06
C VAL A 95 -5.38 3.97 -10.62
N LEU A 96 -6.35 4.41 -11.43
CA LEU A 96 -7.77 4.26 -11.12
C LEU A 96 -8.17 2.78 -11.02
N LEU A 97 -7.72 1.94 -11.96
CA LEU A 97 -7.97 0.50 -11.91
C LEU A 97 -7.36 -0.13 -10.66
N GLU A 98 -6.14 0.27 -10.30
CA GLU A 98 -5.48 -0.24 -9.08
C GLU A 98 -6.21 0.17 -7.81
N LEU A 99 -6.60 1.44 -7.71
CA LEU A 99 -7.40 1.99 -6.61
C LEU A 99 -8.71 1.22 -6.43
N LEU A 100 -9.38 0.85 -7.53
CA LEU A 100 -10.66 0.15 -7.50
C LEU A 100 -10.55 -1.35 -7.21
N PHE A 101 -9.52 -2.02 -7.75
CA PHE A 101 -9.52 -3.49 -7.80
C PHE A 101 -8.46 -4.15 -6.93
N ILE A 102 -7.35 -3.49 -6.59
CA ILE A 102 -6.28 -4.13 -5.81
C ILE A 102 -6.62 -4.13 -4.32
N ASN A 103 -6.55 -5.30 -3.69
CA ASN A 103 -6.91 -5.52 -2.28
C ASN A 103 -5.88 -6.40 -1.52
N LYS A 104 -4.72 -6.65 -2.11
CA LYS A 104 -3.66 -7.49 -1.57
C LYS A 104 -2.27 -6.99 -1.98
N SER A 105 -1.25 -7.37 -1.21
CA SER A 105 0.15 -7.08 -1.51
C SER A 105 0.70 -7.97 -2.63
N ALA A 106 1.90 -7.65 -3.11
CA ALA A 106 2.64 -8.48 -4.07
C ALA A 106 2.92 -9.90 -3.55
N GLU A 107 3.04 -10.07 -2.23
CA GLU A 107 3.20 -11.36 -1.54
C GLU A 107 1.88 -12.15 -1.43
N GLY A 108 0.77 -11.60 -1.93
CA GLY A 108 -0.54 -12.24 -1.92
C GLY A 108 -1.36 -12.03 -0.65
N ILE A 109 -0.86 -11.21 0.28
CA ILE A 109 -1.49 -11.01 1.60
C ILE A 109 -2.59 -9.96 1.48
N PRO A 110 -3.83 -10.26 1.89
CA PRO A 110 -4.91 -9.29 1.86
C PRO A 110 -4.61 -8.07 2.72
N PHE A 111 -5.02 -6.90 2.25
CA PHE A 111 -4.89 -5.68 3.02
C PHE A 111 -5.81 -5.69 4.25
N THR A 112 -5.33 -5.10 5.35
CA THR A 112 -6.10 -4.88 6.57
C THR A 112 -6.85 -3.55 6.53
N GLY A 113 -7.76 -3.34 7.47
CA GLY A 113 -8.52 -2.09 7.61
C GLY A 113 -10.03 -2.31 7.51
N ASN A 114 -10.79 -1.27 7.88
CA ASN A 114 -12.24 -1.33 7.84
C ASN A 114 -12.74 -1.33 6.39
N ARG A 115 -13.40 -2.43 5.98
CA ARG A 115 -13.92 -2.61 4.61
C ARG A 115 -14.90 -1.52 4.19
N ARG A 116 -15.73 -1.02 5.11
CA ARG A 116 -16.68 0.08 4.82
C ARG A 116 -15.94 1.38 4.51
N VAL A 117 -14.88 1.68 5.25
CA VAL A 117 -14.05 2.88 5.02
C VAL A 117 -13.34 2.77 3.66
N ILE A 118 -12.75 1.62 3.36
CA ILE A 118 -12.08 1.38 2.06
C ILE A 118 -13.08 1.55 0.90
N LEU A 119 -14.29 0.99 1.03
CA LEU A 119 -15.35 1.14 0.04
C LEU A 119 -15.76 2.61 -0.13
N LEU A 120 -16.00 3.31 0.97
CA LEU A 120 -16.37 4.74 0.94
C LEU A 120 -15.29 5.58 0.26
N LEU A 121 -14.01 5.34 0.55
CA LEU A 121 -12.91 6.05 -0.10
C LEU A 121 -12.88 5.78 -1.61
N ARG A 122 -13.10 4.53 -2.06
CA ARG A 122 -13.16 4.19 -3.49
C ARG A 122 -14.32 4.88 -4.19
N VAL A 123 -15.52 4.81 -3.61
CA VAL A 123 -16.71 5.47 -4.17
C VAL A 123 -16.50 6.97 -4.23
N LEU A 124 -15.99 7.57 -3.15
CA LEU A 124 -15.70 8.99 -3.10
C LEU A 124 -14.68 9.42 -4.17
N ALA A 125 -13.64 8.61 -4.41
CA ALA A 125 -12.67 8.88 -5.47
C ALA A 125 -13.31 8.92 -6.87
N VAL A 126 -14.20 7.97 -7.17
CA VAL A 126 -14.91 7.94 -8.46
C VAL A 126 -15.89 9.11 -8.59
N VAL A 127 -16.64 9.41 -7.52
CA VAL A 127 -17.57 10.56 -7.50
C VAL A 127 -16.83 11.86 -7.71
N MET A 128 -15.72 12.08 -7.00
CA MET A 128 -14.88 13.28 -7.15
C MET A 128 -14.30 13.39 -8.56
N LEU A 129 -13.86 12.28 -9.16
CA LEU A 129 -13.39 12.27 -10.55
C LEU A 129 -14.50 12.67 -11.54
N GLY A 130 -15.72 12.13 -11.36
CA GLY A 130 -16.87 12.48 -12.19
C GLY A 130 -17.32 13.94 -12.05
N VAL A 131 -17.29 14.47 -10.82
CA VAL A 131 -17.57 15.89 -10.55
C VAL A 131 -16.51 16.78 -11.21
N ALA A 132 -15.22 16.45 -11.07
CA ALA A 132 -14.13 17.19 -11.69
C ALA A 132 -14.26 17.21 -13.22
N PHE A 133 -14.55 16.06 -13.83
CA PHE A 133 -14.81 15.97 -15.27
C PHE A 133 -16.01 16.84 -15.69
N SER A 134 -17.11 16.78 -14.95
CA SER A 134 -18.31 17.58 -15.25
C SER A 134 -18.01 19.09 -15.18
N TYR A 135 -17.27 19.52 -14.15
CA TYR A 135 -16.84 20.91 -14.00
C TYR A 135 -15.93 21.37 -15.14
N SER A 136 -14.96 20.55 -15.54
CA SER A 136 -14.08 20.85 -16.68
C SER A 136 -14.88 21.04 -17.98
N ASN A 137 -15.91 20.23 -18.22
CA ASN A 137 -16.75 20.39 -19.42
C ASN A 137 -17.53 21.71 -19.38
N ILE A 138 -18.13 22.07 -18.25
CA ILE A 138 -18.89 23.33 -18.10
C ILE A 138 -17.98 24.53 -18.41
N VAL A 139 -16.78 24.57 -17.84
CA VAL A 139 -15.81 25.65 -18.09
C VAL A 139 -15.42 25.72 -19.57
N VAL A 140 -15.18 24.57 -20.20
CA VAL A 140 -14.85 24.51 -21.63
C VAL A 140 -16.00 25.04 -22.50
N TYR A 141 -17.24 24.64 -22.21
CA TYR A 141 -18.41 25.17 -22.93
C TYR A 141 -18.54 26.69 -22.79
N ASP A 142 -18.39 27.22 -21.57
CA ASP A 142 -18.49 28.66 -21.30
C ASP A 142 -17.43 29.45 -22.07
N THR A 143 -16.18 28.97 -22.08
CA THR A 143 -15.08 29.61 -22.84
C THR A 143 -15.36 29.65 -24.35
N MET A 144 -15.91 28.57 -24.93
CA MET A 144 -16.25 28.56 -26.36
C MET A 144 -17.41 29.49 -26.71
N THR A 145 -18.33 29.75 -25.78
CA THR A 145 -19.50 30.63 -26.02
C THR A 145 -19.19 32.12 -25.88
N ILE A 146 -18.14 32.49 -25.15
CA ILE A 146 -17.73 33.90 -24.98
C ILE A 146 -16.90 34.40 -26.19
N ASP A 147 -16.25 33.50 -26.91
CA ASP A 147 -15.38 33.83 -28.06
C ASP A 147 -16.12 33.88 -29.43
N VAL A 148 -17.46 33.86 -29.45
CA VAL A 148 -18.33 33.97 -30.65
C VAL A 148 -19.12 35.28 -30.64
#